data_AF-A0AAF0EP67-F1
#
_entry.id   AF-A0AAF0EP67-F1
#
_cell.length_a   1.000
_cell.length_b   1.000
_cell.length_c   1.000
_cell.angle_alpha   90.00
_cell.angle_beta   90.00
_cell.angle_gamma   90.00
#
_symmetry.space_group_name_H-M   'P 1'
#
loop_
_entity.id
_entity.type
_entity.pdbx_description
1 polymer ?
#
loop_
_entity_poly.entity_id
_entity_poly.type
_entity_poly.pdbx_seq_one_letter_code
_entity_poly.pdbx_strand_id
1 'polypeptide(L)'
;MANTTAHDALSIHGTNPQFLVERVIRTRIYDSTYWKQDCFALNAASLVDKAMELTYVGGTYGALRPSPFLCLVCKLLQLQPDRSIILEYLAADDLKYLRALAAMYIRLTFPSMEVYELLEPLLDDYHKLRWRDMTGQYSLSHMDEFVDQLLTEERVCDLILPRLTKRAVLERKEGLRPRTSRLEEAMVLGEADGIDAGSHSDADSDDSIRAIRHERQQRIAQADALRATRQARVARARGDVDEYESQQSESDEERLHARILRSRTPSVSPDRSPSPAFRSRSPSRSPP
;
A
#
# COMPACT_ATOMS: atom_id res chain seq x y z
N MET A 1 -1.13 -23.67 10.08
CA MET A 1 0.33 -23.67 10.33
C MET A 1 0.71 -22.29 10.85
N ALA A 2 1.68 -22.18 11.77
CA ALA A 2 2.06 -20.89 12.38
C ALA A 2 2.63 -19.85 11.39
N ASN A 3 2.99 -20.28 10.17
CA ASN A 3 3.56 -19.43 9.11
C ASN A 3 2.52 -18.99 8.05
N THR A 4 1.24 -19.35 8.23
CA THR A 4 0.17 -18.86 7.35
C THR A 4 -0.09 -17.37 7.65
N THR A 5 -0.42 -16.60 6.62
CA THR A 5 -0.83 -15.18 6.79
C THR A 5 -2.08 -15.13 7.69
N ALA A 6 -2.24 -14.06 8.46
CA ALA A 6 -3.42 -13.88 9.29
C ALA A 6 -4.71 -14.02 8.45
N HIS A 7 -5.78 -14.58 9.04
CA HIS A 7 -6.99 -14.95 8.29
C HIS A 7 -7.78 -13.75 7.76
N ASP A 8 -7.63 -12.62 8.43
CA ASP A 8 -8.17 -11.29 8.13
C ASP A 8 -7.29 -10.48 7.16
N ALA A 9 -6.13 -11.02 6.77
CA ALA A 9 -5.20 -10.33 5.89
C ALA A 9 -5.77 -10.14 4.48
N LEU A 10 -5.77 -8.89 4.00
CA LEU A 10 -6.15 -8.53 2.64
C LEU A 10 -5.03 -8.82 1.64
N SER A 11 -5.41 -9.17 0.42
CA SER A 11 -4.44 -9.32 -0.67
C SER A 11 -3.78 -8.00 -1.00
N ILE A 12 -2.44 -7.99 -1.11
CA ILE A 12 -1.65 -6.83 -1.49
C ILE A 12 -1.12 -7.05 -2.91
N HIS A 13 -1.29 -6.06 -3.78
CA HIS A 13 -0.96 -6.16 -5.22
C HIS A 13 -1.56 -7.40 -5.91
N GLY A 14 -2.75 -7.82 -5.48
CA GLY A 14 -3.45 -9.00 -6.02
C GLY A 14 -2.85 -10.36 -5.61
N THR A 15 -1.95 -10.38 -4.63
CA THR A 15 -1.32 -11.62 -4.14
C THR A 15 -1.31 -11.68 -2.61
N ASN A 16 -0.94 -12.83 -2.05
CA ASN A 16 -0.72 -12.94 -0.61
C ASN A 16 0.44 -12.01 -0.19
N PRO A 17 0.31 -11.18 0.86
CA PRO A 17 1.37 -10.29 1.33
C PRO A 17 2.74 -10.95 1.50
N GLN A 18 2.78 -12.19 1.99
CA GLN A 18 4.04 -12.93 2.20
C GLN A 18 4.73 -13.33 0.89
N PHE A 19 4.04 -13.28 -0.25
CA PHE A 19 4.59 -13.59 -1.57
C PHE A 19 5.37 -12.43 -2.18
N LEU A 20 5.34 -11.25 -1.56
CA LEU A 20 6.26 -10.16 -1.86
C LEU A 20 7.71 -10.52 -1.52
N VAL A 21 7.93 -11.48 -0.61
CA VAL A 21 9.23 -12.10 -0.36
C VAL A 21 9.41 -13.30 -1.28
N GLU A 22 10.55 -13.41 -1.97
CA GLU A 22 10.80 -14.54 -2.86
C GLU A 22 10.76 -15.87 -2.10
N ARG A 23 10.25 -16.92 -2.75
CA ARG A 23 10.05 -18.24 -2.13
C ARG A 23 11.30 -18.78 -1.45
N VAL A 24 12.47 -18.64 -2.09
CA VAL A 24 13.75 -19.15 -1.56
C VAL A 24 14.12 -18.45 -0.26
N ILE A 25 13.97 -17.12 -0.21
CA ILE A 25 14.26 -16.30 0.97
C ILE A 25 13.26 -16.63 2.07
N ARG A 26 11.97 -16.73 1.75
CA ARG A 26 10.91 -17.04 2.72
C ARG A 26 11.12 -18.40 3.40
N THR A 27 11.52 -19.43 2.65
CA THR A 27 11.90 -20.73 3.25
C THR A 27 13.08 -20.58 4.23
N ARG A 28 14.12 -19.82 3.86
CA ARG A 28 15.26 -19.54 4.75
C ARG A 28 14.87 -18.76 6.00
N ILE A 29 13.93 -17.81 5.88
CA ILE A 29 13.37 -17.07 7.02
C ILE A 29 12.69 -18.04 7.98
N TYR A 30 11.76 -18.87 7.51
CA TYR A 30 11.04 -19.82 8.36
C TYR A 30 11.94 -20.84 9.06
N ASP A 31 13.04 -21.23 8.41
CA ASP A 31 14.01 -22.16 8.98
C ASP A 31 14.97 -21.53 9.98
N SER A 32 15.12 -20.19 9.96
CA SER A 32 16.05 -19.45 10.80
C SER A 32 15.72 -19.58 12.29
N THR A 33 16.76 -19.50 13.12
CA THR A 33 16.62 -19.55 14.59
C THR A 33 15.82 -18.35 15.10
N TYR A 34 16.10 -17.16 14.56
CA TYR A 34 15.43 -15.92 14.92
C TYR A 34 13.92 -16.00 14.65
N TRP A 35 13.50 -16.54 13.50
CA TRP A 35 12.07 -16.71 13.22
C TRP A 35 11.37 -17.63 14.23
N LYS A 36 12.02 -18.75 14.57
CA LYS A 36 11.45 -19.77 15.46
C LYS A 36 11.42 -19.34 16.93
N GLN A 37 12.36 -18.47 17.35
CA GLN A 37 12.48 -18.03 18.74
C GLN A 37 11.84 -16.66 18.96
N ASP A 38 12.21 -15.68 18.14
CA ASP A 38 11.84 -14.27 18.34
C ASP A 38 10.60 -13.87 17.54
N CYS A 39 10.31 -14.49 16.38
CA CYS A 39 9.09 -14.17 15.61
C CYS A 39 7.89 -15.09 15.93
N PHE A 40 8.04 -15.98 16.91
CA PHE A 40 6.97 -16.86 17.36
C PHE A 40 5.93 -16.09 18.17
N ALA A 41 4.65 -16.23 17.80
CA ALA A 41 3.51 -15.55 18.44
C ALA A 41 3.65 -14.02 18.57
N LEU A 42 4.51 -13.40 17.76
CA LEU A 42 4.71 -11.96 17.78
C LEU A 42 3.47 -11.23 17.24
N ASN A 43 3.07 -10.17 17.93
CA ASN A 43 1.99 -9.26 17.52
C ASN A 43 2.57 -7.87 17.19
N ALA A 44 1.75 -6.93 16.72
CA ALA A 44 2.21 -5.59 16.37
C ALA A 44 2.88 -4.88 17.57
N ALA A 45 2.30 -4.94 18.77
CA ALA A 45 2.88 -4.29 19.94
C ALA A 45 4.26 -4.84 20.34
N SER A 46 4.39 -6.16 20.50
CA SER A 46 5.64 -6.85 20.86
C SER A 46 6.70 -6.83 19.76
N LEU A 47 6.31 -6.51 18.52
CA LEU A 47 7.27 -6.33 17.43
C LEU A 47 8.17 -5.12 17.67
N VAL A 48 7.66 -4.08 18.35
CA VAL A 48 8.44 -2.89 18.69
C VAL A 48 9.63 -3.27 19.57
N ASP A 49 9.43 -4.11 20.59
CA ASP A 49 10.50 -4.59 21.46
C ASP A 49 11.60 -5.31 20.66
N LYS A 50 11.21 -6.13 19.69
CA LYS A 50 12.15 -6.83 18.80
C LYS A 50 12.82 -5.90 17.79
N ALA A 51 12.16 -4.83 17.37
CA ALA A 51 12.75 -3.81 16.53
C ALA A 51 13.80 -2.98 17.30
N MET A 52 13.61 -2.76 18.60
CA MET A 52 14.60 -2.08 19.46
C MET A 52 15.90 -2.88 19.63
N GLU A 53 15.81 -4.22 19.64
CA GLU A 53 16.96 -5.12 19.71
C GLU A 53 17.79 -5.16 18.40
N LEU A 54 17.28 -4.59 17.30
CA LEU A 54 17.99 -4.58 16.03
C LEU A 54 19.27 -3.75 16.08
N THR A 55 20.30 -4.24 15.41
CA THR A 55 21.63 -3.62 15.39
C THR A 55 22.09 -3.20 14.01
N TYR A 56 21.41 -3.65 12.95
CA TYR A 56 21.73 -3.34 11.55
C TYR A 56 20.53 -3.57 10.63
N VAL A 57 20.57 -2.94 9.47
CA VAL A 57 19.67 -3.15 8.32
C VAL A 57 20.40 -4.04 7.30
N GLY A 58 19.68 -4.95 6.67
CA GLY A 58 20.23 -5.77 5.58
C GLY A 58 19.30 -6.90 5.17
N GLY A 59 19.60 -7.53 4.05
CA GLY A 59 18.85 -8.66 3.51
C GLY A 59 19.35 -10.00 4.05
N THR A 60 19.83 -10.84 3.15
CA THR A 60 20.50 -12.10 3.45
C THR A 60 22.01 -11.93 3.39
N TYR A 61 22.75 -12.81 4.07
CA TYR A 61 24.21 -12.79 4.04
C TYR A 61 24.81 -14.21 4.06
N GLY A 62 26.02 -14.33 3.52
CA GLY A 62 26.74 -15.61 3.44
C GLY A 62 25.95 -16.66 2.70
N ALA A 63 25.65 -17.79 3.35
CA ALA A 63 24.86 -18.88 2.78
C ALA A 63 23.34 -18.62 2.81
N LEU A 64 22.90 -17.45 2.32
CA LEU A 64 21.49 -17.00 2.35
C LEU A 64 20.88 -17.01 3.76
N ARG A 65 21.68 -16.65 4.77
CA ARG A 65 21.17 -16.50 6.14
C ARG A 65 20.39 -15.19 6.23
N PRO A 66 19.11 -15.21 6.60
CA PRO A 66 18.31 -13.98 6.69
C PRO A 66 18.77 -13.15 7.89
N SER A 67 18.77 -11.83 7.72
CA SER A 67 18.95 -10.90 8.84
C SER A 67 17.71 -10.89 9.75
N PRO A 68 17.86 -10.51 11.03
CA PRO A 68 16.73 -10.23 11.91
C PRO A 68 15.80 -9.15 11.34
N PHE A 69 16.36 -8.11 10.71
CA PHE A 69 15.59 -7.06 10.03
C PHE A 69 14.65 -7.65 8.97
N LEU A 70 15.17 -8.48 8.07
CA LEU A 70 14.39 -9.13 7.01
C LEU A 70 13.33 -10.09 7.58
N CYS A 71 13.65 -10.78 8.68
CA CYS A 71 12.68 -11.64 9.37
C CYS A 71 11.51 -10.82 9.92
N LEU A 72 11.76 -9.68 10.56
CA LEU A 72 10.71 -8.81 11.09
C LEU A 72 9.89 -8.12 9.98
N VAL A 73 10.50 -7.75 8.85
CA VAL A 73 9.76 -7.29 7.65
C VAL A 73 8.79 -8.37 7.16
N CYS A 74 9.26 -9.63 7.04
CA CYS A 74 8.40 -10.75 6.67
C CYS A 74 7.31 -10.99 7.73
N LYS A 75 7.59 -10.75 9.01
CA LYS A 75 6.61 -10.88 10.09
C LYS A 75 5.53 -9.79 10.00
N LEU A 76 5.90 -8.55 9.68
CA LEU A 76 4.92 -7.50 9.42
C LEU A 76 4.02 -7.83 8.23
N LEU A 77 4.58 -8.38 7.15
CA LEU A 77 3.77 -8.85 6.01
C LEU A 77 2.82 -9.98 6.39
N GLN A 78 3.21 -10.83 7.36
CA GLN A 78 2.33 -11.89 7.87
C GLN A 78 1.19 -11.33 8.74
N LEU A 79 1.51 -10.34 9.59
CA LEU A 79 0.58 -9.74 10.55
C LEU A 79 -0.37 -8.72 9.92
N GLN A 80 0.10 -8.01 8.89
CA GLN A 80 -0.61 -6.92 8.23
C GLN A 80 -1.32 -5.97 9.21
N PRO A 81 -0.56 -5.28 10.09
CA PRO A 81 -1.17 -4.37 11.06
C PRO A 81 -1.87 -3.18 10.37
N ASP A 82 -2.76 -2.55 11.12
CA ASP A 82 -3.50 -1.39 10.65
C ASP A 82 -2.59 -0.24 10.22
N ARG A 83 -3.10 0.55 9.28
CA ARG A 83 -2.39 1.71 8.72
C ARG A 83 -1.94 2.70 9.80
N SER A 84 -2.76 2.96 10.82
CA SER A 84 -2.41 3.87 11.93
C SER A 84 -1.17 3.41 12.68
N ILE A 85 -1.07 2.11 12.97
CA ILE A 85 0.05 1.52 13.70
C ILE A 85 1.37 1.71 12.91
N ILE A 86 1.32 1.50 11.59
CA ILE A 86 2.50 1.70 10.73
C ILE A 86 2.93 3.17 10.69
N LEU A 87 1.98 4.11 10.68
CA LEU A 87 2.28 5.53 10.74
C LEU A 87 2.89 5.93 12.09
N GLU A 88 2.45 5.32 13.19
CA GLU A 88 3.07 5.50 14.51
C GLU A 88 4.51 4.96 14.53
N TYR A 89 4.77 3.81 13.91
CA TYR A 89 6.14 3.29 13.78
C TYR A 89 7.05 4.20 12.96
N LEU A 90 6.50 4.84 11.93
CA LEU A 90 7.24 5.81 11.11
C LEU A 90 7.53 7.10 11.90
N ALA A 91 6.56 7.55 12.70
CA ALA A 91 6.66 8.75 13.50
C ALA A 91 7.67 8.63 14.66
N ALA A 92 7.93 7.42 15.16
CA ALA A 92 8.94 7.16 16.19
C ALA A 92 10.38 7.48 15.69
N ASP A 93 10.93 8.63 16.11
CA ASP A 93 12.26 9.13 15.75
C ASP A 93 13.38 8.51 16.58
N ASP A 94 13.11 8.21 17.85
CA ASP A 94 14.09 7.55 18.74
C ASP A 94 14.53 6.17 18.23
N LEU A 95 13.65 5.48 17.49
CA LEU A 95 13.83 4.10 17.06
C LEU A 95 14.14 4.01 15.56
N LYS A 96 15.35 4.43 15.17
CA LYS A 96 15.79 4.44 13.76
C LYS A 96 15.61 3.11 13.01
N TYR A 97 15.79 1.95 13.64
CA TYR A 97 15.58 0.66 12.98
C TYR A 97 14.10 0.29 12.82
N LEU A 98 13.25 0.71 13.76
CA LEU A 98 11.79 0.58 13.62
C LEU A 98 11.30 1.45 12.47
N ARG A 99 11.79 2.69 12.38
CA ARG A 99 11.49 3.61 11.28
C ARG A 99 11.93 3.05 9.92
N ALA A 100 13.15 2.51 9.81
CA ALA A 100 13.59 1.83 8.58
C ALA A 100 12.69 0.63 8.21
N LEU A 101 12.24 -0.12 9.22
CA LEU A 101 11.37 -1.26 9.03
C LEU A 101 9.98 -0.84 8.56
N ALA A 102 9.42 0.22 9.14
CA ALA A 102 8.16 0.83 8.71
C ALA A 102 8.27 1.38 7.28
N ALA A 103 9.37 2.07 6.95
CA ALA A 103 9.64 2.58 5.60
C ALA A 103 9.67 1.45 4.55
N MET A 104 10.37 0.35 4.85
CA MET A 104 10.40 -0.84 3.99
C MET A 104 9.00 -1.45 3.82
N TYR A 105 8.22 -1.56 4.90
CA TYR A 105 6.86 -2.09 4.85
C TYR A 105 5.92 -1.21 4.02
N ILE A 106 5.97 0.11 4.21
CA ILE A 106 5.21 1.08 3.41
C ILE A 106 5.56 0.92 1.93
N ARG A 107 6.86 0.86 1.61
CA ARG A 107 7.32 0.70 0.23
C ARG A 107 6.79 -0.57 -0.46
N LEU A 108 6.62 -1.66 0.30
CA LEU A 108 6.12 -2.93 -0.22
C LEU A 108 4.59 -2.96 -0.34
N THR A 109 3.86 -2.29 0.54
CA THR A 109 2.42 -2.53 0.70
C THR A 109 1.51 -1.37 0.28
N PHE A 110 1.98 -0.13 0.37
CA PHE A 110 1.15 1.06 0.13
C PHE A 110 1.08 1.41 -1.37
N PRO A 111 0.04 2.15 -1.80
CA PRO A 111 -0.03 2.66 -3.16
C PRO A 111 1.06 3.70 -3.43
N SER A 112 1.51 3.81 -4.68
CA SER A 112 2.67 4.65 -5.06
C SER A 112 2.54 6.13 -4.64
N MET A 113 1.33 6.70 -4.65
CA MET A 113 1.09 8.06 -4.17
C MET A 113 1.45 8.22 -2.69
N GLU A 114 0.94 7.34 -1.83
CA GLU A 114 1.19 7.40 -0.38
C GLU A 114 2.65 7.09 -0.05
N VAL A 115 3.30 6.21 -0.81
CA VAL A 115 4.73 5.93 -0.64
C VAL A 115 5.54 7.21 -0.76
N TYR A 116 5.28 8.05 -1.77
CA TYR A 116 5.98 9.33 -1.89
C TYR A 116 5.64 10.29 -0.74
N GLU A 117 4.36 10.43 -0.39
CA GLU A 117 3.97 11.36 0.70
C GLU A 117 4.55 11.00 2.06
N LEU A 118 4.72 9.70 2.35
CA LEU A 118 5.21 9.21 3.63
C LEU A 118 6.74 9.08 3.70
N LEU A 119 7.38 8.68 2.60
CA LEU A 119 8.82 8.43 2.59
C LEU A 119 9.64 9.67 2.26
N GLU A 120 9.14 10.61 1.44
CA GLU A 120 9.94 11.80 1.10
C GLU A 120 10.34 12.67 2.29
N PRO A 121 9.50 12.88 3.33
CA PRO A 121 9.92 13.59 4.53
C PRO A 121 11.08 12.91 5.27
N LEU A 122 11.25 11.60 5.11
CA LEU A 122 12.36 10.86 5.72
C LEU A 122 13.70 11.07 5.00
N LEU A 123 13.72 11.74 3.84
CA LEU A 123 14.97 12.13 3.19
C LEU A 123 15.69 13.26 3.95
N ASP A 124 15.02 13.91 4.90
CA ASP A 124 15.64 14.85 5.83
C ASP A 124 16.17 14.17 7.11
N ASP A 125 16.01 12.84 7.22
CA ASP A 125 16.51 12.04 8.34
C ASP A 125 17.93 11.54 8.06
N TYR A 126 18.92 12.13 8.75
CA TYR A 126 20.34 11.79 8.60
C TYR A 126 20.85 10.82 9.68
N HIS A 127 19.97 10.04 10.33
CA HIS A 127 20.40 9.07 11.33
C HIS A 127 21.29 7.98 10.71
N LYS A 128 22.43 7.74 11.36
CA LYS A 128 23.39 6.70 10.97
C LYS A 128 22.79 5.31 11.15
N LEU A 129 22.77 4.53 10.07
CA LEU A 129 22.37 3.13 10.05
C LEU A 129 23.59 2.24 9.84
N ARG A 130 23.65 1.13 10.57
CA ARG A 130 24.60 0.06 10.25
C ARG A 130 23.99 -0.80 9.15
N TRP A 131 24.65 -0.88 8.02
CA TRP A 131 24.26 -1.71 6.90
C TRP A 131 25.04 -3.02 6.91
N ARG A 132 24.41 -4.11 6.47
CA ARG A 132 25.05 -5.42 6.33
C ARG A 132 24.89 -5.93 4.90
N ASP A 133 26.02 -6.12 4.24
CA ASP A 133 26.08 -6.61 2.86
C ASP A 133 25.87 -8.13 2.77
N MET A 134 25.62 -8.60 1.55
CA MET A 134 25.52 -10.03 1.22
C MET A 134 26.77 -10.82 1.62
N THR A 135 27.96 -10.20 1.57
CA THR A 135 29.23 -10.81 2.01
C THR A 135 29.32 -10.94 3.53
N GLY A 136 28.42 -10.28 4.27
CA GLY A 136 28.38 -10.24 5.73
C GLY A 136 29.21 -9.12 6.34
N GLN A 137 29.87 -8.27 5.53
CA GLN A 137 30.58 -7.09 6.00
C GLN A 137 29.60 -6.00 6.45
N TYR A 138 30.03 -5.17 7.40
CA TYR A 138 29.26 -4.04 7.89
C TYR A 138 29.79 -2.75 7.29
N SER A 139 28.89 -1.94 6.76
CA SER A 139 29.14 -0.59 6.28
C SER A 139 28.29 0.43 7.04
N LEU A 140 28.72 1.68 7.02
CA LEU A 140 27.94 2.80 7.54
C LEU A 140 27.09 3.35 6.39
N SER A 141 25.80 3.48 6.63
CA SER A 141 24.86 4.18 5.75
C SER A 141 24.00 5.12 6.59
N HIS A 142 23.07 5.81 5.96
CA HIS A 142 22.19 6.79 6.59
C HIS A 142 20.72 6.49 6.23
N MET A 143 19.78 7.06 6.99
CA MET A 143 18.35 6.81 6.77
C MET A 143 17.87 7.40 5.45
N ASP A 144 18.26 8.62 5.12
CA ASP A 144 18.03 9.27 3.84
C ASP A 144 18.53 8.44 2.65
N GLU A 145 19.77 7.92 2.71
CA GLU A 145 20.32 7.02 1.70
C GLU A 145 19.47 5.75 1.53
N PHE A 146 19.06 5.14 2.65
CA PHE A 146 18.21 3.95 2.63
C PHE A 146 16.83 4.25 2.02
N VAL A 147 16.22 5.39 2.36
CA VAL A 147 14.93 5.80 1.83
C VAL A 147 15.03 6.14 0.33
N ASP A 148 16.12 6.78 -0.10
CA ASP A 148 16.36 7.03 -1.52
C ASP A 148 16.51 5.73 -2.32
N GLN A 149 17.21 4.74 -1.78
CA GLN A 149 17.28 3.40 -2.37
C GLN A 149 15.89 2.76 -2.50
N LEU A 150 15.03 2.89 -1.49
CA LEU A 150 13.65 2.39 -1.56
C LEU A 150 12.83 3.06 -2.68
N LEU A 151 13.05 4.34 -2.96
CA LEU A 151 12.29 5.09 -3.96
C LEU A 151 12.83 4.90 -5.39
N THR A 152 14.13 4.65 -5.54
CA THR A 152 14.82 4.65 -6.84
C THR A 152 15.15 3.26 -7.34
N GLU A 153 15.56 2.34 -6.46
CA GLU A 153 16.03 1.02 -6.85
C GLU A 153 14.89 0.01 -7.02
N GLU A 154 15.15 -1.01 -7.82
CA GLU A 154 14.20 -2.12 -8.03
C GLU A 154 14.29 -3.19 -6.95
N ARG A 155 15.42 -3.26 -6.25
CA ARG A 155 15.72 -4.30 -5.26
C ARG A 155 16.50 -3.74 -4.08
N VAL A 156 15.94 -3.90 -2.88
CA VAL A 156 16.57 -3.46 -1.62
C VAL A 156 16.47 -4.60 -0.61
N CYS A 157 17.54 -4.84 0.17
CA CYS A 157 17.61 -5.92 1.17
C CYS A 157 17.22 -7.32 0.62
N ASP A 158 17.65 -7.64 -0.61
CA ASP A 158 17.32 -8.86 -1.35
C ASP A 158 15.85 -9.05 -1.72
N LEU A 159 15.00 -8.05 -1.49
CA LEU A 159 13.59 -8.09 -1.87
C LEU A 159 13.36 -7.31 -3.16
N ILE A 160 12.66 -7.94 -4.11
CA ILE A 160 12.17 -7.24 -5.31
C ILE A 160 11.01 -6.32 -4.88
N LEU A 161 11.19 -5.02 -5.10
CA LEU A 161 10.19 -4.04 -4.75
C LEU A 161 9.07 -3.99 -5.81
N PRO A 162 7.80 -3.84 -5.42
CA PRO A 162 6.72 -3.59 -6.37
C PRO A 162 7.01 -2.36 -7.23
N ARG A 163 6.64 -2.43 -8.51
CA ARG A 163 6.90 -1.34 -9.45
C ARG A 163 6.19 -0.07 -9.01
N LEU A 164 6.96 0.99 -8.93
CA LEU A 164 6.48 2.30 -8.50
C LEU A 164 6.28 3.19 -9.73
N THR A 165 5.14 3.90 -9.77
CA THR A 165 4.86 4.83 -10.87
C THR A 165 5.74 6.06 -10.74
N LYS A 166 6.41 6.45 -11.82
CA LYS A 166 7.32 7.62 -11.81
C LYS A 166 6.60 8.85 -11.28
N ARG A 167 7.26 9.61 -10.39
CA ARG A 167 6.74 10.85 -9.81
C ARG A 167 6.12 11.81 -10.82
N ALA A 168 6.81 12.10 -11.92
CA ALA A 168 6.32 13.01 -12.97
C ALA A 168 5.00 12.57 -13.64
N VAL A 169 4.65 11.28 -13.55
CA VAL A 169 3.34 10.77 -14.01
C VAL A 169 2.28 11.00 -12.93
N LEU A 170 2.61 10.80 -11.66
CA LEU A 170 1.72 11.02 -10.53
C LEU A 170 1.37 12.50 -10.33
N GLU A 171 2.34 13.41 -10.47
CA GLU A 171 2.09 14.86 -10.41
C GLU A 171 1.07 15.29 -11.47
N ARG A 172 1.16 14.74 -12.69
CA ARG A 172 0.26 15.08 -13.80
C ARG A 172 -1.11 14.41 -13.72
N LYS A 173 -1.18 13.15 -13.29
CA LYS A 173 -2.41 12.34 -13.38
C LYS A 173 -3.16 12.23 -12.06
N GLU A 174 -2.45 12.12 -10.96
CA GLU A 174 -3.06 11.84 -9.65
C GLU A 174 -3.05 13.05 -8.72
N GLY A 175 -2.35 14.13 -9.10
CA GLY A 175 -2.26 15.34 -8.28
C GLY A 175 -1.33 15.17 -7.09
N LEU A 176 -0.22 14.43 -7.25
CA LEU A 176 0.84 14.42 -6.25
C LEU A 176 1.44 15.82 -6.16
N ARG A 177 1.62 16.32 -4.94
CA ARG A 177 2.20 17.65 -4.72
C ARG A 177 3.67 17.66 -5.19
N PRO A 178 4.18 18.80 -5.72
CA PRO A 178 5.60 18.94 -6.01
C PRO A 178 6.44 18.64 -4.78
N ARG A 179 7.63 18.03 -4.96
CA ARG A 179 8.53 17.72 -3.84
C ARG A 179 8.96 19.02 -3.16
N THR A 180 8.99 19.00 -1.83
CA THR A 180 9.55 20.06 -0.99
C THR A 180 10.85 19.54 -0.41
N SER A 181 11.99 19.98 -0.96
CA SER A 181 13.29 19.73 -0.34
C SER A 181 13.63 20.90 0.59
N ARG A 182 14.14 20.63 1.79
CA ARG A 182 14.55 21.69 2.72
C ARG A 182 15.60 22.63 2.15
N LEU A 183 16.49 22.14 1.30
CA LEU A 183 17.50 22.96 0.63
C LEU A 183 16.86 23.92 -0.37
N GLU A 184 15.89 23.44 -1.14
CA GLU A 184 15.15 24.25 -2.08
C GLU A 184 14.30 25.30 -1.35
N GLU A 185 13.67 24.90 -0.24
CA GLU A 185 12.92 25.80 0.63
C GLU A 185 13.84 26.86 1.26
N ALA A 186 15.03 26.50 1.73
CA ALA A 186 16.02 27.43 2.27
C ALA A 186 16.55 28.42 1.21
N MET A 187 16.82 27.96 -0.02
CA MET A 187 17.19 28.84 -1.14
C MET A 187 16.07 29.82 -1.47
N VAL A 188 14.83 29.34 -1.47
CA VAL A 188 13.65 30.16 -1.78
C VAL A 188 13.34 31.15 -0.65
N LEU A 189 13.58 30.79 0.62
CA LEU A 189 13.34 31.64 1.79
C LEU A 189 14.46 32.66 2.05
N GLY A 190 15.66 32.45 1.50
CA GLY A 190 16.79 33.36 1.70
C GLY A 190 17.45 33.24 3.09
N GLU A 191 17.14 32.18 3.84
CA GLU A 191 17.67 31.89 5.19
C GLU A 191 19.01 31.12 5.15
N ALA A 192 19.81 31.28 4.09
CA ALA A 192 21.16 30.73 4.04
C ALA A 192 22.09 31.54 4.96
N ASP A 193 21.95 31.32 6.26
CA ASP A 193 22.74 31.94 7.33
C ASP A 193 24.15 31.33 7.29
N GLY A 194 25.06 31.92 6.50
CA GLY A 194 26.45 31.41 6.42
C GLY A 194 27.37 31.89 5.30
N ILE A 195 26.96 32.79 4.41
CA ILE A 195 27.88 33.41 3.43
C ILE A 195 27.85 34.93 3.61
N ASP A 196 28.58 35.43 4.60
CA ASP A 196 28.95 36.85 4.66
C ASP A 196 30.23 37.06 3.85
N ALA A 197 30.11 37.64 2.66
CA ALA A 197 31.11 38.54 2.08
C ALA A 197 30.60 39.16 0.76
N GLY A 198 29.88 40.28 0.89
CA GLY A 198 29.95 41.41 -0.06
C GLY A 198 29.46 41.20 -1.50
N SER A 199 28.21 41.59 -1.75
CA SER A 199 27.84 42.18 -3.05
C SER A 199 26.70 43.19 -2.87
N HIS A 200 26.97 44.42 -3.27
CA HIS A 200 25.99 45.49 -3.44
C HIS A 200 25.28 45.33 -4.80
N SER A 201 24.08 44.75 -4.80
CA SER A 201 22.96 44.89 -5.77
C SER A 201 22.01 43.71 -5.48
N ASP A 202 20.68 43.80 -5.47
CA ASP A 202 19.86 43.45 -6.64
C ASP A 202 18.37 43.51 -6.27
N ALA A 203 17.64 44.51 -6.78
CA ALA A 203 16.18 44.48 -6.75
C ALA A 203 15.60 43.42 -7.73
N ASP A 204 16.38 42.95 -8.70
CA ASP A 204 16.01 41.91 -9.67
C ASP A 204 16.00 40.48 -9.09
N SER A 205 16.74 40.23 -8.00
CA SER A 205 16.80 38.91 -7.35
C SER A 205 15.51 38.58 -6.58
N ASP A 206 14.80 39.59 -6.05
CA ASP A 206 13.54 39.41 -5.31
C ASP A 206 12.37 39.05 -6.24
N ASP A 207 12.32 39.61 -7.46
CA ASP A 207 11.25 39.32 -8.42
C ASP A 207 11.33 37.89 -8.95
N SER A 208 12.56 37.39 -9.17
CA SER A 208 12.79 36.00 -9.58
C SER A 208 12.40 34.97 -8.51
N ILE A 209 12.70 35.24 -7.22
CA ILE A 209 12.31 34.38 -6.09
C ILE A 209 10.79 34.38 -5.91
N ARG A 210 10.14 35.55 -6.04
CA ARG A 210 8.67 35.67 -5.99
C ARG A 210 8.00 34.90 -7.12
N ALA A 211 8.55 34.95 -8.33
CA ALA A 211 8.05 34.17 -9.47
C ALA A 211 8.13 32.66 -9.20
N ILE A 212 9.26 32.16 -8.67
CA ILE A 212 9.44 30.75 -8.29
C ILE A 212 8.44 30.32 -7.20
N ARG A 213 8.24 31.14 -6.17
CA ARG A 213 7.25 30.88 -5.11
C ARG A 213 5.83 30.81 -5.67
N HIS A 214 5.47 31.76 -6.55
CA HIS A 214 4.15 31.82 -7.15
C HIS A 214 3.91 30.62 -8.08
N GLU A 215 4.88 30.25 -8.92
CA GLU A 215 4.81 29.05 -9.76
C GLU A 215 4.62 27.78 -8.90
N ARG A 216 5.39 27.64 -7.81
CA ARG A 216 5.24 26.52 -6.88
C ARG A 216 3.85 26.48 -6.25
N GLN A 217 3.34 27.61 -5.75
CA GLN A 217 2.00 27.69 -5.18
C GLN A 217 0.92 27.33 -6.20
N GLN A 218 1.07 27.76 -7.46
CA GLN A 218 0.17 27.36 -8.54
C GLN A 218 0.21 25.85 -8.78
N ARG A 219 1.39 25.23 -8.79
CA ARG A 219 1.53 23.77 -8.95
C ARG A 219 0.90 23.00 -7.79
N ILE A 220 1.04 23.49 -6.56
CA ILE A 220 0.39 22.91 -5.37
C ILE A 220 -1.13 23.04 -5.48
N ALA A 221 -1.65 24.22 -5.81
CA ALA A 221 -3.08 24.46 -5.99
C ALA A 221 -3.68 23.59 -7.11
N GLN A 222 -2.94 23.42 -8.21
CA GLN A 222 -3.33 22.53 -9.30
C GLN A 222 -3.39 21.08 -8.86
N ALA A 223 -2.39 20.61 -8.10
CA ALA A 223 -2.36 19.25 -7.55
C ALA A 223 -3.55 19.01 -6.60
N ASP A 224 -3.83 19.96 -5.71
CA ASP A 224 -4.97 19.89 -4.78
C ASP A 224 -6.32 19.91 -5.51
N ALA A 225 -6.45 20.71 -6.56
CA ALA A 225 -7.66 20.71 -7.40
C ALA A 225 -7.88 19.36 -8.12
N LEU A 226 -6.80 18.75 -8.64
CA LEU A 226 -6.86 17.41 -9.25
C LEU A 226 -7.24 16.34 -8.22
N ARG A 227 -6.70 16.42 -7.00
CA ARG A 227 -7.07 15.51 -5.90
C ARG A 227 -8.53 15.67 -5.50
N ALA A 228 -9.02 16.91 -5.33
CA ALA A 228 -10.40 17.19 -4.97
C ALA A 228 -11.40 16.70 -6.04
N THR A 229 -11.10 16.94 -7.32
CA THR A 229 -11.94 16.46 -8.43
C THR A 229 -12.00 14.93 -8.49
N ARG A 230 -10.87 14.24 -8.23
CA ARG A 230 -10.84 12.77 -8.14
C ARG A 230 -11.67 12.26 -6.96
N GLN A 231 -11.49 12.83 -5.76
CA GLN A 231 -12.25 12.45 -4.57
C GLN A 231 -13.76 12.66 -4.78
N ALA A 232 -14.16 13.78 -5.40
CA ALA A 232 -15.55 14.03 -5.76
C ALA A 232 -16.11 13.00 -6.75
N ARG A 233 -15.32 12.57 -7.75
CA ARG A 233 -15.73 11.50 -8.68
C ARG A 233 -15.92 10.16 -7.98
N VAL A 234 -15.02 9.80 -7.06
CA VAL A 234 -15.14 8.56 -6.28
C VAL A 234 -16.33 8.61 -5.33
N ALA A 235 -16.56 9.75 -4.68
CA ALA A 235 -17.72 9.95 -3.80
C ALA A 235 -19.04 9.82 -4.56
N ARG A 236 -19.14 10.43 -5.75
CA ARG A 236 -20.32 10.27 -6.63
C ARG A 236 -20.53 8.82 -7.06
N ALA A 237 -19.45 8.13 -7.46
CA ALA A 237 -19.54 6.72 -7.86
C ALA A 237 -19.94 5.78 -6.71
N ARG A 238 -19.70 6.16 -5.45
CA ARG A 238 -20.18 5.42 -4.27
C ARG A 238 -21.63 5.77 -3.92
N GLY A 239 -22.00 7.05 -3.98
CA GLY A 239 -23.37 7.50 -3.70
C GLY A 239 -24.41 6.98 -4.70
N ASP A 240 -24.02 6.74 -5.95
CA ASP A 240 -24.90 6.20 -7.00
C ASP A 240 -25.30 4.72 -6.76
N VAL A 241 -24.58 4.01 -5.87
CA VAL A 241 -24.88 2.61 -5.52
C VAL A 241 -25.99 2.53 -4.46
N ASP A 242 -25.99 3.44 -3.48
CA ASP A 242 -27.00 3.48 -2.42
C ASP A 242 -28.39 3.93 -2.95
N GLU A 243 -28.42 4.76 -4.00
CA GLU A 243 -29.66 5.26 -4.61
C GLU A 243 -30.35 4.23 -5.52
N TYR A 244 -29.62 3.27 -6.09
CA TYR A 244 -30.19 2.18 -6.89
C TYR A 244 -30.75 1.03 -6.03
N GLU A 245 -30.15 0.74 -4.88
CA GLU A 245 -30.59 -0.33 -3.99
C GLU A 245 -31.88 0.03 -3.23
N SER A 246 -32.07 1.32 -2.94
CA SER A 246 -33.29 1.84 -2.29
C SER A 246 -34.51 1.90 -3.22
N GLN A 247 -34.34 2.05 -4.53
CA GLN A 247 -35.46 2.08 -5.49
C GLN A 247 -35.98 0.69 -5.90
N GLN A 248 -35.15 -0.36 -5.77
CA GLN A 248 -35.58 -1.73 -6.09
C GLN A 248 -36.31 -2.42 -4.94
N SER A 249 -35.99 -2.11 -3.67
CA SER A 249 -36.60 -2.78 -2.52
C SER A 249 -38.06 -2.35 -2.29
N GLU A 250 -38.38 -1.07 -2.42
CA GLU A 250 -39.75 -0.58 -2.21
C GLU A 250 -40.71 -1.03 -3.32
N SER A 251 -40.23 -1.10 -4.57
CA SER A 251 -41.09 -1.40 -5.72
C SER A 251 -41.40 -2.88 -5.93
N ASP A 252 -40.50 -3.79 -5.54
CA ASP A 252 -40.71 -5.22 -5.65
C ASP A 252 -41.48 -5.81 -4.45
N GLU A 253 -41.31 -5.29 -3.23
CA GLU A 253 -42.12 -5.71 -2.07
C GLU A 253 -43.59 -5.30 -2.22
N GLU A 254 -43.89 -4.08 -2.71
CA GLU A 254 -45.26 -3.64 -2.98
C GLU A 254 -45.91 -4.46 -4.12
N ARG A 255 -45.14 -4.82 -5.16
CA ARG A 255 -45.62 -5.65 -6.28
C ARG A 255 -45.91 -7.09 -5.86
N LEU A 256 -45.09 -7.66 -4.97
CA LEU A 256 -45.33 -8.99 -4.38
C LEU A 256 -46.56 -8.98 -3.47
N HIS A 257 -46.72 -7.97 -2.62
CA HIS A 257 -47.91 -7.80 -1.78
C HIS A 257 -49.21 -7.64 -2.60
N ALA A 258 -49.16 -6.89 -3.70
CA ALA A 258 -50.31 -6.73 -4.60
C ALA A 258 -50.71 -8.02 -5.33
N ARG A 259 -49.74 -8.91 -5.64
CA ARG A 259 -50.02 -10.23 -6.24
C ARG A 259 -50.67 -11.19 -5.26
N ILE A 260 -50.24 -11.18 -4.00
CA ILE A 260 -50.76 -12.07 -2.95
C ILE A 260 -52.20 -11.67 -2.55
N LEU A 261 -52.54 -10.38 -2.58
CA LEU A 261 -53.88 -9.88 -2.28
C LEU A 261 -54.91 -10.13 -3.41
N ARG A 262 -54.46 -10.28 -4.66
CA ARG A 262 -55.35 -10.55 -5.81
C ARG A 262 -55.74 -12.03 -5.97
N SER A 263 -55.07 -12.96 -5.29
CA SER A 263 -55.37 -14.40 -5.39
C SER A 263 -56.07 -14.93 -4.13
N ARG A 264 -57.25 -14.39 -3.83
CA ARG A 264 -58.20 -15.02 -2.90
C ARG A 264 -59.63 -14.84 -3.39
N THR A 265 -60.10 -15.74 -4.25
CA THR A 265 -61.50 -16.20 -4.33
C THR A 265 -61.58 -17.58 -5.00
N PRO A 266 -62.66 -18.35 -4.75
CA PRO A 266 -62.64 -19.82 -4.67
C PRO A 266 -63.15 -20.56 -5.93
N SER A 267 -62.81 -21.85 -5.97
CA SER A 267 -63.16 -22.94 -6.91
C SER A 267 -64.56 -22.92 -7.57
N VAL A 268 -64.61 -23.30 -8.87
CA VAL A 268 -65.72 -24.07 -9.49
C VAL A 268 -65.15 -24.98 -10.60
N SER A 269 -65.37 -26.30 -10.49
CA SER A 269 -65.04 -27.34 -11.48
C SER A 269 -66.04 -27.36 -12.66
N PRO A 270 -65.71 -28.00 -13.80
CA PRO A 270 -66.50 -29.20 -14.14
C PRO A 270 -65.73 -30.33 -14.87
N ASP A 271 -66.28 -31.54 -14.70
CA ASP A 271 -65.95 -32.85 -15.28
C ASP A 271 -65.63 -32.91 -16.79
N ARG A 272 -64.65 -33.75 -17.15
CA ARG A 272 -64.80 -34.81 -18.18
C ARG A 272 -63.57 -35.73 -18.28
N SER A 273 -63.79 -37.03 -18.16
CA SER A 273 -62.89 -38.15 -18.50
C SER A 273 -63.35 -38.83 -19.82
N PRO A 274 -62.71 -39.89 -20.37
CA PRO A 274 -61.28 -40.28 -20.43
C PRO A 274 -60.78 -40.65 -21.88
N SER A 275 -59.44 -40.71 -22.02
CA SER A 275 -58.48 -41.45 -22.92
C SER A 275 -58.96 -42.26 -24.16
N PRO A 276 -58.13 -42.47 -25.22
CA PRO A 276 -57.00 -43.43 -25.12
C PRO A 276 -55.70 -43.13 -25.93
N ALA A 277 -54.62 -43.65 -25.33
CA ALA A 277 -53.33 -44.15 -25.83
C ALA A 277 -52.98 -44.08 -27.34
N PHE A 278 -51.75 -43.61 -27.63
CA PHE A 278 -50.93 -44.16 -28.71
C PHE A 278 -49.45 -44.27 -28.30
N ARG A 279 -48.96 -45.52 -28.31
CA ARG A 279 -47.54 -45.93 -28.28
C ARG A 279 -47.02 -46.02 -29.72
N SER A 280 -45.77 -45.65 -29.98
CA SER A 280 -44.86 -46.33 -30.94
C SER A 280 -43.45 -45.74 -30.80
N ARG A 281 -42.47 -46.51 -30.32
CA ARG A 281 -41.54 -47.43 -31.03
C ARG A 281 -40.33 -46.72 -31.66
N SER A 282 -39.17 -46.93 -31.06
CA SER A 282 -37.83 -46.76 -31.64
C SER A 282 -37.61 -47.71 -32.83
N PRO A 283 -36.61 -47.43 -33.67
CA PRO A 283 -35.66 -48.50 -33.99
C PRO A 283 -34.18 -48.06 -33.99
N SER A 284 -33.36 -49.02 -33.55
CA SER A 284 -31.91 -49.09 -33.62
C SER A 284 -31.37 -49.23 -35.04
N ARG A 285 -30.12 -48.79 -35.28
CA ARG A 285 -29.21 -49.45 -36.24
C ARG A 285 -27.76 -48.98 -36.17
N SER A 286 -26.87 -49.97 -36.01
CA SER A 286 -25.49 -50.09 -36.51
C SER A 286 -25.36 -51.55 -37.02
N PRO A 287 -24.30 -52.02 -37.71
CA PRO A 287 -23.19 -51.39 -38.46
C PRO A 287 -23.19 -51.93 -39.94
N PRO A 288 -22.09 -51.99 -40.73
CA PRO A 288 -20.86 -52.77 -40.45
C PRO A 288 -19.58 -51.93 -40.31
#